data_AF-A0A1M3MS10-F1
#
_entry.id   AF-A0A1M3MS10-F1
#
_cell.length_a   1.000
_cell.length_b   1.000
_cell.length_c   1.000
_cell.angle_alpha   90.00
_cell.angle_beta   90.00
_cell.angle_gamma   90.00
#
_symmetry.space_group_name_H-M   'P 1'
#
loop_
_entity.id
_entity.type
_entity.pdbx_description
1 polymer ?
#
loop_
_entity_poly.entity_id
_entity_poly.type
_entity_poly.pdbx_seq_one_letter_code
_entity_poly.pdbx_strand_id
1 'polypeptide(L)'
;MKDQGPRGTCTAFASVGALEARAKRAGATKDLSENHAFQLFMAAGNQTCTMNGGYLTWQTGPVLSERGVCSESVMPYTPNACPSAQVPLLCQAGGNARFTSTTHFFTPTFGGTGSLRADNTNLLESFIKAGYDIVYGLNVAGSDWTDGDGIIDVQVDSAGNPAPSVGGHAMLIVGYNRTANYFIVKNSWGTGWGHDGYAHISYEYLQTYGKYGYAVLDATVP
;
A
#
# COMPACT_ATOMS: atom_id res chain seq x y z
N MET A 1 -5.50 -6.07 -12.09
CA MET A 1 -5.58 -5.35 -10.79
C MET A 1 -6.39 -6.17 -9.81
N LYS A 2 -6.27 -5.86 -8.53
CA LYS A 2 -6.98 -6.53 -7.43
C LYS A 2 -8.05 -5.59 -6.85
N ASP A 3 -9.04 -6.14 -6.15
CA ASP A 3 -10.14 -5.40 -5.54
C ASP A 3 -10.35 -5.83 -4.07
N GLN A 4 -10.19 -4.89 -3.15
CA GLN A 4 -10.38 -5.10 -1.71
C GLN A 4 -11.86 -5.12 -1.30
N GLY A 5 -12.77 -4.71 -2.19
CA GLY A 5 -14.19 -4.57 -1.87
C GLY A 5 -14.42 -3.66 -0.66
N PRO A 6 -15.42 -3.97 0.19
CA PRO A 6 -15.80 -3.10 1.31
C PRO A 6 -14.88 -3.18 2.53
N ARG A 7 -13.79 -3.97 2.50
CA ARG A 7 -12.92 -4.17 3.66
C ARG A 7 -11.77 -3.17 3.72
N GLY A 8 -11.44 -2.70 4.92
CA GLY A 8 -10.25 -1.91 5.27
C GLY A 8 -8.94 -2.70 5.16
N THR A 9 -8.65 -3.26 3.99
CA THR A 9 -7.50 -4.16 3.77
C THR A 9 -6.45 -3.56 2.84
N CYS A 10 -6.56 -2.28 2.49
CA CYS A 10 -5.67 -1.59 1.55
C CYS A 10 -4.18 -1.77 1.86
N THR A 11 -3.80 -1.84 3.13
CA THR A 11 -2.41 -2.07 3.54
C THR A 11 -1.90 -3.46 3.15
N ALA A 12 -2.75 -4.48 3.19
CA ALA A 12 -2.46 -5.82 2.67
C ALA A 12 -2.30 -5.79 1.15
N PHE A 13 -3.24 -5.18 0.42
CA PHE A 13 -3.17 -5.10 -1.05
C PHE A 13 -1.95 -4.30 -1.53
N ALA A 14 -1.64 -3.17 -0.90
CA ALA A 14 -0.47 -2.38 -1.25
C ALA A 14 0.84 -3.14 -1.00
N SER A 15 0.95 -3.81 0.15
CA SER A 15 2.16 -4.56 0.53
C SER A 15 2.36 -5.83 -0.30
N VAL A 16 1.28 -6.60 -0.51
CA VAL A 16 1.29 -7.79 -1.38
C VAL A 16 1.56 -7.39 -2.83
N GLY A 17 0.95 -6.31 -3.30
CA GLY A 17 1.23 -5.76 -4.63
C GLY A 17 2.70 -5.41 -4.85
N ALA A 18 3.40 -4.93 -3.80
CA ALA A 18 4.84 -4.71 -3.85
C ALA A 18 5.63 -6.03 -3.91
N LEU A 19 5.27 -7.05 -3.12
CA LEU A 19 5.89 -8.38 -3.21
C LEU A 19 5.74 -8.98 -4.61
N GLU A 20 4.55 -8.91 -5.20
CA GLU A 20 4.28 -9.40 -6.55
C GLU A 20 5.06 -8.62 -7.61
N ALA A 21 5.19 -7.29 -7.45
CA ALA A 21 6.00 -6.47 -8.34
C ALA A 21 7.47 -6.87 -8.28
N ARG A 22 8.02 -7.12 -7.08
CA ARG A 22 9.38 -7.65 -6.88
C ARG A 22 9.54 -9.03 -7.52
N ALA A 23 8.60 -9.95 -7.28
CA ALA A 23 8.60 -11.27 -7.90
C ALA A 23 8.64 -11.17 -9.43
N LYS A 24 7.80 -10.30 -10.00
CA LYS A 24 7.69 -10.12 -11.45
C LYS A 24 8.97 -9.59 -12.06
N ARG A 25 9.65 -8.62 -11.39
CA ARG A 25 10.96 -8.12 -11.82
C ARG A 25 12.05 -9.19 -11.76
N ALA A 26 11.93 -10.15 -10.85
CA ALA A 26 12.80 -11.33 -10.76
C ALA A 26 12.40 -12.47 -11.73
N GLY A 27 11.42 -12.25 -12.61
CA GLY A 27 10.98 -13.23 -13.61
C GLY A 27 9.92 -14.23 -13.13
N ALA A 28 9.36 -14.04 -11.93
CA ALA A 28 8.32 -14.90 -11.38
C ALA A 28 6.98 -14.16 -11.30
N THR A 29 5.94 -14.69 -11.96
CA THR A 29 4.57 -14.19 -11.74
C THR A 29 3.94 -14.95 -10.58
N LYS A 30 3.47 -14.22 -9.57
CA LYS A 30 2.81 -14.78 -8.39
C LYS A 30 1.48 -14.09 -8.15
N ASP A 31 0.60 -14.86 -7.55
CA ASP A 31 -0.67 -14.40 -7.00
C ASP A 31 -0.68 -14.76 -5.51
N LEU A 32 -0.51 -13.74 -4.67
CA LEU A 32 -0.26 -13.90 -3.23
C LEU A 32 -1.49 -13.50 -2.41
N SER A 33 -1.66 -14.13 -1.25
CA SER A 33 -2.88 -13.97 -0.45
C SER A 33 -2.90 -12.67 0.37
N GLU A 34 -3.71 -11.70 -0.05
CA GLU A 34 -3.99 -10.51 0.77
C GLU A 34 -4.71 -10.87 2.07
N ASN A 35 -5.49 -11.95 2.09
CA ASN A 35 -6.19 -12.41 3.28
C ASN A 35 -5.20 -12.92 4.35
N HIS A 36 -4.18 -13.67 3.96
CA HIS A 36 -3.12 -14.10 4.86
C HIS A 36 -2.28 -12.92 5.36
N ALA A 37 -1.88 -12.02 4.46
CA ALA A 37 -1.16 -10.80 4.82
C ALA A 37 -1.95 -9.97 5.85
N PHE A 38 -3.25 -9.78 5.63
CA PHE A 38 -4.10 -9.03 6.56
C PHE A 38 -4.20 -9.73 7.94
N GLN A 39 -4.35 -11.05 7.99
CA GLN A 39 -4.35 -11.77 9.27
C GLN A 39 -3.03 -11.61 10.03
N LEU A 40 -1.89 -11.66 9.33
CA LEU A 40 -0.57 -11.40 9.94
C LEU A 40 -0.50 -10.00 10.54
N PHE A 41 -1.03 -8.98 9.85
CA PHE A 41 -1.04 -7.61 10.33
C PHE A 41 -1.95 -7.41 11.53
N MET A 42 -3.15 -7.99 11.52
CA MET A 42 -4.05 -7.97 12.67
C MET A 42 -3.38 -8.64 13.88
N ALA A 43 -2.78 -9.82 13.69
CA ALA A 43 -2.05 -10.51 14.76
C ALA A 43 -0.86 -9.69 15.30
N ALA A 44 -0.07 -9.06 14.42
CA ALA A 44 1.05 -8.20 14.81
C ALA A 44 0.60 -6.94 15.58
N GLY A 45 -0.62 -6.46 15.33
CA GLY A 45 -1.25 -5.37 16.07
C GLY A 45 -1.98 -5.80 17.34
N ASN A 46 -1.98 -7.09 17.69
CA ASN A 46 -2.87 -7.66 18.72
C ASN A 46 -4.35 -7.32 18.49
N GLN A 47 -4.75 -7.31 17.21
CA GLN A 47 -6.10 -7.03 16.73
C GLN A 47 -6.73 -8.30 16.18
N THR A 48 -8.06 -8.35 16.22
CA THR A 48 -8.83 -9.35 15.47
C THR A 48 -9.20 -8.80 14.11
N CYS A 49 -9.42 -9.69 13.13
CA CYS A 49 -9.92 -9.26 11.82
C CYS A 49 -11.26 -8.55 11.97
N THR A 50 -11.37 -7.35 11.41
CA THR A 50 -12.63 -6.61 11.29
C THR A 50 -12.82 -6.07 9.87
N MET A 51 -14.07 -5.76 9.50
CA MET A 51 -14.37 -5.18 8.18
C MET A 51 -13.73 -3.80 7.99
N ASN A 52 -13.66 -3.00 9.05
CA ASN A 52 -13.07 -1.64 9.05
C ASN A 52 -11.69 -1.61 9.72
N GLY A 53 -11.03 -2.77 9.81
CA GLY A 53 -9.70 -2.87 10.41
C GLY A 53 -8.66 -2.12 9.59
N GLY A 54 -7.43 -2.11 10.11
CA GLY A 54 -6.30 -1.51 9.44
C GLY A 54 -5.04 -1.65 10.28
N TYR A 55 -3.90 -1.68 9.61
CA TYR A 55 -2.59 -1.72 10.27
C TYR A 55 -1.74 -0.57 9.78
N LEU A 56 -0.75 -0.13 10.55
CA LEU A 56 0.07 1.00 10.14
C LEU A 56 0.92 0.57 8.93
N THR A 57 0.81 1.29 7.81
CA THR A 57 1.48 0.94 6.55
C THR A 57 2.98 0.70 6.76
N TRP A 58 3.68 1.55 7.52
CA TRP A 58 5.11 1.38 7.77
C TRP A 58 5.48 0.11 8.55
N GLN A 59 4.56 -0.50 9.29
CA GLN A 59 4.77 -1.73 10.05
C GLN A 59 4.52 -3.00 9.23
N THR A 60 3.84 -2.90 8.09
CA THR A 60 3.54 -4.07 7.24
C THR A 60 4.80 -4.70 6.65
N GLY A 61 5.77 -3.88 6.22
CA GLY A 61 7.04 -4.35 5.65
C GLY A 61 7.82 -5.30 6.57
N PRO A 62 8.10 -4.92 7.82
CA PRO A 62 8.74 -5.81 8.80
C PRO A 62 8.01 -7.15 8.99
N VAL A 63 6.68 -7.12 9.10
CA VAL A 63 5.87 -8.34 9.26
C VAL A 63 6.04 -9.25 8.04
N LEU A 64 5.97 -8.69 6.82
CA LEU A 64 6.14 -9.48 5.60
C LEU A 64 7.58 -9.93 5.36
N SER A 65 8.57 -9.23 5.92
CA SER A 65 9.97 -9.67 5.89
C SER A 65 10.19 -10.91 6.78
N GLU A 66 9.59 -10.91 7.97
CA GLU A 66 9.74 -11.99 8.95
C GLU A 66 8.91 -13.23 8.56
N ARG A 67 7.63 -13.03 8.22
CA ARG A 67 6.64 -14.11 8.10
C ARG A 67 6.39 -14.56 6.66
N GLY A 68 6.47 -13.61 5.72
CA GLY A 68 6.07 -13.81 4.33
C GLY A 68 4.57 -14.10 4.16
N VAL A 69 4.14 -14.22 2.90
CA VAL A 69 2.76 -14.47 2.49
C VAL A 69 2.71 -15.71 1.58
N CYS A 70 1.70 -16.57 1.78
CA CYS A 70 1.41 -17.71 0.93
C CYS A 70 0.67 -17.30 -0.35
N SER A 71 0.43 -18.24 -1.26
CA SER A 71 -0.34 -17.96 -2.47
C SER A 71 -1.82 -17.75 -2.20
N GLU A 72 -2.47 -16.97 -3.06
CA GLU A 72 -3.91 -16.72 -3.03
C GLU A 72 -4.73 -18.01 -3.13
N SER A 73 -4.23 -19.01 -3.87
CA SER A 73 -4.87 -20.32 -3.98
C SER A 73 -4.96 -21.11 -2.66
N VAL A 74 -4.07 -20.83 -1.69
CA VAL A 74 -4.07 -21.50 -0.38
C VAL A 74 -5.01 -20.81 0.59
N MET A 75 -5.09 -19.48 0.54
CA MET A 75 -5.98 -18.69 1.38
C MET A 75 -6.65 -17.57 0.58
N PRO A 76 -7.73 -17.88 -0.17
CA PRO A 76 -8.36 -16.92 -1.05
C PRO A 76 -8.91 -15.70 -0.32
N TYR A 77 -8.92 -14.54 -0.99
CA TYR A 77 -9.46 -13.30 -0.50
C TYR A 77 -10.99 -13.34 -0.38
N THR A 78 -11.50 -12.79 0.72
CA THR A 78 -12.93 -12.75 1.04
C THR A 78 -13.37 -11.30 1.24
N PRO A 79 -13.90 -10.63 0.21
CA PRO A 79 -14.18 -9.19 0.29
C PRO A 79 -15.29 -8.83 1.28
N ASN A 80 -16.22 -9.76 1.54
CA ASN A 80 -17.40 -9.49 2.38
C ASN A 80 -17.35 -10.17 3.76
N ALA A 81 -16.21 -10.76 4.11
CA ALA A 81 -16.08 -11.46 5.38
C ALA A 81 -14.64 -11.41 5.90
N CYS A 82 -14.53 -11.26 7.22
CA CYS A 82 -13.31 -11.58 7.92
C CYS A 82 -13.23 -13.10 8.11
N PRO A 83 -12.26 -13.79 7.50
CA PRO A 83 -12.11 -15.21 7.74
C PRO A 83 -11.68 -15.39 9.21
N SER A 84 -12.57 -16.00 10.01
CA SER A 84 -12.24 -16.54 11.33
C SER A 84 -11.53 -17.90 11.22
N ALA A 85 -11.36 -18.40 9.99
CA ALA A 85 -10.68 -19.64 9.71
C ALA A 85 -9.24 -19.57 10.22
N GLN A 86 -8.80 -20.66 10.87
CA GLN A 86 -7.40 -20.87 11.19
C GLN A 86 -6.58 -20.72 9.90
N VAL A 87 -5.47 -19.98 9.99
CA VAL A 87 -4.50 -19.86 8.89
C VAL A 87 -4.17 -21.27 8.38
N PRO A 88 -4.32 -21.58 7.08
CA PRO A 88 -4.01 -22.91 6.57
C PRO A 88 -2.58 -23.32 6.91
N LEU A 89 -2.34 -24.60 7.22
CA LEU A 89 -1.00 -25.11 7.58
C LEU A 89 0.05 -24.79 6.50
N LEU A 90 -0.34 -24.77 5.22
CA LEU A 90 0.54 -24.39 4.12
C LEU A 90 0.97 -22.91 4.17
N CYS A 91 0.14 -22.01 4.71
CA CYS A 91 0.53 -20.63 4.95
C CYS A 91 1.38 -20.46 6.21
N GLN A 92 1.30 -21.41 7.14
CA GLN A 92 2.15 -21.44 8.35
C GLN A 92 3.51 -22.12 8.07
N ALA A 93 3.57 -22.97 7.04
CA ALA A 93 4.79 -23.60 6.59
C ALA A 93 5.80 -22.53 6.12
N GLY A 94 7.09 -22.76 6.38
CA GLY A 94 8.16 -21.89 5.89
C GLY A 94 8.19 -21.84 4.35
N GLY A 95 8.97 -20.91 3.80
CA GLY A 95 9.05 -20.74 2.34
C GLY A 95 7.90 -19.93 1.74
N ASN A 96 7.28 -19.04 2.52
CA ASN A 96 6.39 -18.02 1.98
C ASN A 96 7.18 -16.89 1.28
N ALA A 97 6.54 -16.25 0.29
CA ALA A 97 7.07 -15.08 -0.39
C ALA A 97 7.22 -13.91 0.59
N ARG A 98 8.40 -13.33 0.71
CA ARG A 98 8.73 -12.33 1.75
C ARG A 98 9.63 -11.24 1.20
N PHE A 99 9.63 -10.07 1.83
CA PHE A 99 10.68 -9.09 1.55
C PHE A 99 12.01 -9.61 2.10
N THR A 100 13.09 -9.41 1.37
CA THR A 100 14.43 -9.78 1.87
C THR A 100 14.88 -8.79 2.94
N SER A 101 14.53 -7.51 2.77
CA SER A 101 14.68 -6.48 3.79
C SER A 101 13.81 -5.27 3.48
N THR A 102 13.33 -4.60 4.52
CA THR A 102 12.71 -3.27 4.46
C THR A 102 13.63 -2.29 5.17
N THR A 103 14.45 -1.57 4.41
CA THR A 103 15.55 -0.74 4.95
C THR A 103 15.21 0.74 5.04
N HIS A 104 14.19 1.22 4.34
CA HIS A 104 13.87 2.64 4.24
C HIS A 104 12.43 2.88 4.61
N PHE A 105 12.23 3.59 5.72
CA PHE A 105 10.92 3.98 6.23
C PHE A 105 10.75 5.48 6.08
N PHE A 106 9.59 5.88 5.55
CA PHE A 106 9.21 7.28 5.41
C PHE A 106 8.41 7.71 6.63
N THR A 107 8.82 8.81 7.27
CA THR A 107 8.14 9.38 8.44
C THR A 107 7.20 10.52 8.06
N PRO A 108 6.15 10.79 8.86
CA PRO A 108 5.24 11.91 8.63
C PRO A 108 5.92 13.26 8.79
N THR A 109 5.30 14.27 8.18
CA THR A 109 5.67 15.69 8.28
C THR A 109 5.65 16.21 9.71
N PHE A 110 4.67 15.79 10.53
CA PHE A 110 4.52 16.26 11.91
C PHE A 110 5.03 15.23 12.92
N GLY A 111 6.00 15.64 13.74
CA GLY A 111 6.51 14.87 14.89
C GLY A 111 7.62 13.86 14.58
N GLY A 112 8.06 13.73 13.33
CA GLY A 112 9.18 12.88 12.95
C GLY A 112 10.50 13.66 12.84
N THR A 113 11.56 13.18 13.50
CA THR A 113 12.95 13.65 13.30
C THR A 113 13.68 12.91 12.17
N GLY A 114 12.95 12.15 11.35
CA GLY A 114 13.51 11.27 10.32
C GLY A 114 13.98 12.04 9.08
N SER A 115 15.15 11.66 8.55
CA SER A 115 15.69 12.24 7.31
C SER A 115 14.91 11.84 6.05
N LEU A 116 14.15 10.74 6.11
CA LEU A 116 13.35 10.23 4.99
C LEU A 116 11.89 10.64 5.20
N ARG A 117 11.50 11.80 4.69
CA ARG A 117 10.15 12.32 4.86
C ARG A 117 9.21 11.85 3.75
N ALA A 118 7.97 11.51 4.12
CA ALA A 118 6.95 11.05 3.18
C ALA A 118 6.53 12.14 2.19
N ASP A 119 6.49 13.41 2.60
CA ASP A 119 6.13 14.55 1.76
C ASP A 119 7.25 15.06 0.84
N ASN A 120 8.46 14.49 0.94
CA ASN A 120 9.57 14.85 0.07
C ASN A 120 9.46 14.12 -1.27
N THR A 121 8.77 14.72 -2.23
CA THR A 121 8.52 14.12 -3.54
C THR A 121 9.81 13.84 -4.32
N ASN A 122 10.82 14.72 -4.23
CA ASN A 122 12.13 14.47 -4.83
C ASN A 122 12.82 13.22 -4.27
N LEU A 123 12.68 12.98 -2.96
CA LEU A 123 13.18 11.76 -2.32
C LEU A 123 12.44 10.54 -2.84
N LEU A 124 11.11 10.55 -2.87
CA LEU A 124 10.31 9.43 -3.37
C LEU A 124 10.66 9.09 -4.83
N GLU A 125 10.81 10.11 -5.69
CA GLU A 125 11.26 9.91 -7.07
C GLU A 125 12.63 9.23 -7.15
N SER A 126 13.58 9.62 -6.29
CA SER A 126 14.92 9.03 -6.27
C SER A 126 14.89 7.54 -5.94
N PHE A 127 13.98 7.10 -5.06
CA PHE A 127 13.77 5.68 -4.74
C PHE A 127 13.19 4.93 -5.94
N ILE A 128 12.17 5.49 -6.59
CA ILE A 128 11.58 4.89 -7.79
C ILE A 128 12.63 4.77 -8.91
N LYS A 129 13.43 5.82 -9.12
CA LYS A 129 14.53 5.83 -10.10
C LYS A 129 15.61 4.80 -9.77
N ALA A 130 15.87 4.55 -8.49
CA ALA A 130 16.78 3.50 -8.03
C ALA A 130 16.17 2.08 -8.10
N GLY A 131 14.92 1.96 -8.54
CA GLY A 131 14.25 0.68 -8.78
C GLY A 131 13.45 0.14 -7.59
N TYR A 132 13.29 0.91 -6.51
CA TYR A 132 12.45 0.53 -5.38
C TYR A 132 10.97 0.63 -5.75
N ASP A 133 10.14 -0.24 -5.16
CA ASP A 133 8.70 0.01 -5.05
C ASP A 133 8.40 0.64 -3.69
N ILE A 134 7.43 1.56 -3.63
CA ILE A 134 7.10 2.30 -2.42
C ILE A 134 5.67 1.99 -1.98
N VAL A 135 5.53 1.33 -0.84
CA VAL A 135 4.24 1.13 -0.18
C VAL A 135 3.96 2.36 0.66
N TYR A 136 2.90 3.09 0.31
CA TYR A 136 2.69 4.45 0.76
C TYR A 136 1.32 4.62 1.42
N GLY A 137 1.31 5.19 2.63
CA GLY A 137 0.11 5.56 3.37
C GLY A 137 -0.12 7.06 3.36
N LEU A 138 -1.37 7.47 3.13
CA LEU A 138 -1.81 8.85 3.10
C LEU A 138 -3.16 9.05 3.78
N ASN A 139 -3.52 10.30 4.01
CA ASN A 139 -4.87 10.70 4.39
C ASN A 139 -5.73 10.90 3.13
N VAL A 140 -6.94 10.34 3.13
CA VAL A 140 -7.95 10.58 2.09
C VAL A 140 -8.68 11.86 2.46
N ALA A 141 -8.73 12.81 1.55
CA ALA A 141 -9.36 14.12 1.71
C ALA A 141 -9.95 14.58 0.39
N GLY A 142 -11.01 15.39 0.46
CA GLY A 142 -11.75 15.86 -0.72
C GLY A 142 -12.63 14.78 -1.36
N SER A 143 -13.23 15.13 -2.50
CA SER A 143 -14.15 14.24 -3.24
C SER A 143 -13.51 13.50 -4.42
N ASP A 144 -12.27 13.82 -4.82
CA ASP A 144 -11.55 13.19 -5.96
C ASP A 144 -11.43 11.66 -5.85
N TRP A 145 -11.55 11.10 -4.65
CA TRP A 145 -11.53 9.66 -4.46
C TRP A 145 -12.81 8.96 -4.92
N THR A 146 -13.87 9.71 -5.20
CA THR A 146 -15.23 9.19 -5.40
C THR A 146 -15.81 9.42 -6.80
N ASP A 147 -15.21 10.27 -7.62
CA ASP A 147 -15.64 10.51 -9.01
C ASP A 147 -15.17 9.42 -9.98
N GLY A 148 -14.11 8.69 -9.62
CA GLY A 148 -13.63 7.51 -10.32
C GLY A 148 -12.71 7.78 -11.51
N ASP A 149 -12.26 9.01 -11.73
CA ASP A 149 -11.35 9.33 -12.85
C ASP A 149 -9.87 9.00 -12.54
N GLY A 150 -9.54 8.83 -11.26
CA GLY A 150 -8.21 8.49 -10.80
C GLY A 150 -7.24 9.66 -10.82
N ILE A 151 -7.72 10.90 -10.88
CA ILE A 151 -6.93 12.13 -10.73
C ILE A 151 -7.16 12.66 -9.32
N ILE A 152 -6.10 12.68 -8.51
CA ILE A 152 -6.20 13.05 -7.10
C ILE A 152 -5.39 14.32 -6.85
N ASP A 153 -6.09 15.41 -6.59
CA ASP A 153 -5.55 16.74 -6.34
C ASP A 153 -6.00 17.31 -4.99
N VAL A 154 -5.32 18.36 -4.54
CA VAL A 154 -5.69 19.04 -3.29
C VAL A 154 -6.93 19.88 -3.56
N GLN A 155 -8.05 19.47 -2.96
CA GLN A 155 -9.23 20.31 -2.89
C GLN A 155 -9.13 21.28 -1.72
N VAL A 156 -9.57 22.52 -1.93
CA VAL A 156 -9.58 23.57 -0.91
C VAL A 156 -11.00 24.07 -0.62
N ASP A 157 -11.23 24.50 0.61
CA ASP A 157 -12.47 25.17 1.01
C ASP A 157 -12.53 26.62 0.46
N SER A 158 -13.63 27.32 0.74
CA SER A 158 -13.83 28.71 0.29
C SER A 158 -12.82 29.71 0.89
N ALA A 159 -12.12 29.34 1.96
CA ALA A 159 -11.05 30.12 2.58
C ALA A 159 -9.65 29.73 2.06
N GLY A 160 -9.55 28.76 1.15
CA GLY A 160 -8.30 28.27 0.59
C GLY A 160 -7.57 27.25 1.48
N ASN A 161 -8.22 26.72 2.52
CA ASN A 161 -7.63 25.67 3.35
C ASN A 161 -7.80 24.31 2.68
N PRO A 162 -6.80 23.41 2.73
CA PRO A 162 -6.95 22.04 2.25
C PRO A 162 -8.12 21.33 2.95
N ALA A 163 -8.90 20.57 2.17
CA ALA A 163 -10.03 19.80 2.68
C ALA A 163 -9.61 18.89 3.85
N PRO A 164 -10.47 18.72 4.87
CA PRO A 164 -10.14 17.85 6.00
C PRO A 164 -10.05 16.39 5.56
N SER A 165 -9.17 15.64 6.22
CA SER A 165 -9.08 14.19 6.06
C SER A 165 -10.35 13.51 6.55
N VAL A 166 -10.85 12.56 5.75
CA VAL A 166 -12.00 11.71 6.06
C VAL A 166 -11.60 10.25 6.31
N GLY A 167 -10.33 9.91 6.13
CA GLY A 167 -9.85 8.54 6.32
C GLY A 167 -8.36 8.36 6.01
N GLY A 168 -7.90 7.11 6.11
CA GLY A 168 -6.56 6.72 5.70
C GLY A 168 -6.63 5.68 4.59
N HIS A 169 -5.68 5.75 3.65
CA HIS A 169 -5.55 4.76 2.59
C HIS A 169 -4.10 4.41 2.32
N ALA A 170 -3.85 3.21 1.80
CA ALA A 170 -2.53 2.72 1.45
C ALA A 170 -2.52 2.17 0.03
N MET A 171 -1.52 2.55 -0.74
CA MET A 171 -1.35 2.15 -2.14
C MET A 171 0.12 1.91 -2.45
N LEU A 172 0.39 1.42 -3.66
CA LEU A 172 1.74 1.21 -4.17
C LEU A 172 2.09 2.31 -5.18
N ILE A 173 3.10 3.12 -4.89
CA ILE A 173 3.67 4.04 -5.88
C ILE A 173 4.57 3.24 -6.81
N VAL A 174 4.30 3.34 -8.12
CA VAL A 174 4.97 2.53 -9.16
C VAL A 174 5.66 3.38 -10.23
N GLY A 175 5.47 4.70 -10.22
CA GLY A 175 6.02 5.61 -11.21
C GLY A 175 5.75 7.06 -10.87
N TYR A 176 6.24 7.96 -11.71
CA TYR A 176 6.01 9.40 -11.58
C TYR A 176 6.13 10.09 -12.95
N ASN A 177 5.52 11.26 -13.05
CA ASN A 177 5.69 12.18 -14.15
C ASN A 177 6.12 13.53 -13.58
N ARG A 178 7.42 13.82 -13.66
CA ARG A 178 8.01 15.06 -13.14
C ARG A 178 7.54 16.30 -13.90
N THR A 179 7.26 16.19 -15.20
CA THR A 179 6.81 17.33 -16.00
C THR A 179 5.38 17.73 -15.65
N ALA A 180 4.53 16.75 -15.35
CA ALA A 180 3.14 16.96 -14.97
C ALA A 180 2.90 16.94 -13.45
N ASN A 181 3.97 16.81 -12.63
CA ASN A 181 3.94 16.83 -11.16
C ASN A 181 2.99 15.83 -10.48
N TYR A 182 3.00 14.56 -10.92
CA TYR A 182 2.22 13.51 -10.24
C TYR A 182 2.99 12.19 -10.08
N PHE A 183 2.60 11.41 -9.08
CA PHE A 183 2.97 10.01 -8.93
C PHE A 183 1.91 9.10 -9.55
N ILE A 184 2.35 7.99 -10.14
CA ILE A 184 1.46 6.92 -10.61
C ILE A 184 1.36 5.91 -9.48
N VAL A 185 0.14 5.65 -9.01
CA VAL A 185 -0.13 4.68 -7.95
C VAL A 185 -1.00 3.55 -8.45
N LYS A 186 -0.68 2.33 -8.02
CA LYS A 186 -1.55 1.15 -8.16
C LYS A 186 -2.51 1.13 -6.97
N ASN A 187 -3.80 1.27 -7.25
CA ASN A 187 -4.87 1.17 -6.26
C ASN A 187 -5.38 -0.28 -6.14
N SER A 188 -6.33 -0.50 -5.23
CA SER A 188 -6.92 -1.80 -4.90
C SER A 188 -8.45 -1.81 -4.99
N TRP A 189 -9.03 -1.06 -5.93
CA TRP A 189 -10.48 -0.93 -6.15
C TRP A 189 -10.93 -1.48 -7.51
N GLY A 190 -10.21 -2.49 -8.00
CA GLY A 190 -10.50 -3.11 -9.30
C GLY A 190 -10.08 -2.27 -10.50
N THR A 191 -10.34 -2.78 -11.71
CA THR A 191 -9.97 -2.12 -12.97
C THR A 191 -10.98 -1.09 -13.45
N GLY A 192 -12.20 -1.09 -12.89
CA GLY A 192 -13.26 -0.16 -13.28
C GLY A 192 -13.14 1.24 -12.68
N TRP A 193 -12.11 1.48 -11.86
CA TRP A 193 -11.85 2.75 -11.19
C TRP A 193 -10.54 3.36 -11.69
N GLY A 194 -10.53 4.67 -11.89
CA GLY A 194 -9.36 5.41 -12.36
C GLY A 194 -8.89 4.96 -13.76
N HIS A 195 -7.57 4.92 -13.93
CA HIS A 195 -6.93 4.47 -15.17
C HIS A 195 -6.62 2.97 -15.08
N ASP A 196 -7.61 2.10 -15.32
CA ASP A 196 -7.48 0.65 -15.20
C ASP A 196 -7.02 0.18 -13.79
N GLY A 197 -7.47 0.88 -12.74
CA GLY A 197 -7.09 0.67 -11.35
C GLY A 197 -5.84 1.43 -10.90
N TYR A 198 -5.24 2.22 -11.77
CA TYR A 198 -4.19 3.20 -11.41
C TYR A 198 -4.78 4.58 -11.15
N ALA A 199 -4.06 5.40 -10.40
CA ALA A 199 -4.35 6.82 -10.24
C ALA A 199 -3.09 7.67 -10.40
N HIS A 200 -3.31 8.94 -10.74
CA HIS A 200 -2.35 10.01 -10.69
C HIS A 200 -2.60 10.82 -9.42
N ILE A 201 -1.62 10.85 -8.52
CA ILE A 201 -1.69 11.66 -7.30
C ILE A 201 -0.70 12.80 -7.45
N SER A 202 -1.17 14.04 -7.41
CA SER A 202 -0.27 15.18 -7.55
C SER A 202 0.76 15.24 -6.42
N TYR A 203 1.89 15.86 -6.72
CA TYR A 203 2.96 16.08 -5.75
C TYR A 203 2.45 16.90 -4.56
N GLU A 204 1.61 17.90 -4.83
CA GLU A 204 0.99 18.73 -3.80
C GLU A 204 0.09 17.90 -2.86
N TYR A 205 -0.61 16.90 -3.39
CA TYR A 205 -1.40 16.00 -2.57
C TYR A 205 -0.56 15.20 -1.59
N LEU A 206 0.55 14.61 -2.05
CA LEU A 206 1.47 13.88 -1.15
C LEU A 206 2.16 14.81 -0.17
N GLN A 207 2.41 16.07 -0.55
CA GLN A 207 2.97 17.07 0.35
C GLN A 207 2.02 17.44 1.48
N THR A 208 0.73 17.53 1.16
CA THR A 208 -0.33 17.93 2.09
C THR A 208 -0.80 16.77 2.97
N TYR A 209 -0.99 15.59 2.38
CA TYR A 209 -1.68 14.46 3.01
C TYR A 209 -0.82 13.20 3.17
N GLY A 210 0.44 13.24 2.75
CA GLY A 210 1.39 12.14 2.95
C GLY A 210 1.62 11.81 4.42
N LYS A 211 1.60 10.52 4.76
CA LYS A 211 1.70 10.06 6.15
C LYS A 211 2.98 9.30 6.42
N TYR A 212 3.12 8.11 5.86
CA TYR A 212 4.26 7.24 6.16
C TYR A 212 4.26 6.08 5.17
N GLY A 213 5.38 5.39 5.07
CA GLY A 213 5.50 4.25 4.18
C GLY A 213 6.85 3.60 4.29
N TYR A 214 7.17 2.77 3.31
CA TYR A 214 8.48 2.15 3.21
C TYR A 214 8.80 1.83 1.75
N ALA A 215 10.09 1.73 1.45
CA ALA A 215 10.60 1.32 0.15
C ALA A 215 11.20 -0.09 0.22
N VAL A 216 10.97 -0.89 -0.81
CA VAL A 216 11.49 -2.25 -0.95
C VAL A 216 12.20 -2.43 -2.28
N LEU A 217 13.35 -3.09 -2.25
CA LEU A 217 14.13 -3.41 -3.47
C LEU A 217 14.10 -4.90 -3.80
N ASP A 218 14.09 -5.76 -2.79
CA ASP A 218 14.28 -7.19 -2.94
C ASP A 218 13.22 -8.02 -2.18
N ALA A 219 12.87 -9.16 -2.77
CA ALA A 219 11.99 -10.15 -2.18
C ALA A 219 12.50 -11.57 -2.46
N THR A 220 12.33 -12.46 -1.48
CA THR A 220 12.56 -13.89 -1.64
C THR A 220 11.23 -14.55 -1.96
N VAL A 221 11.12 -15.06 -3.18
CA VAL A 221 9.89 -15.62 -3.72
C VAL A 221 10.19 -17.02 -4.26
N PRO A 222 9.80 -18.09 -3.55
CA PRO A 222 9.96 -19.46 -4.00
C PRO A 222 8.95 -19.83 -5.09
#